data_AF-A0A4S4KJA0-F1
#
_entry.id   AF-A0A4S4KJA0-F1
#
_cell.length_a   1.000
_cell.length_b   1.000
_cell.length_c   1.000
_cell.angle_alpha   90.00
_cell.angle_beta   90.00
_cell.angle_gamma   90.00
#
_symmetry.space_group_name_H-M   'P 1'
#
loop_
_entity.id
_entity.type
_entity.pdbx_description
1 polymer ?
#
loop_
_entity_poly.entity_id
_entity_poly.type
_entity_poly.pdbx_seq_one_letter_code
_entity_poly.pdbx_strand_id
1 'polypeptide(L)'
;MLLITPLQRMLEDTSFSNVVSWGPQGDCFVVKDMNEFTKSILPRMFKHSNFASFVRQLNKYDFHKVKNTDDNQFGEHSWTFRHPDFHADRRDALENIKRKVPAARKSTGGGRSGNSPSPTASSTSVDALQLQLERMARQQDEMTAHIRNLENNYQNVLNEMVNFQRNMAQQDGLMQNLIQYFLQLENGGMVSS
;
A
#
# COMPACT_ATOMS: atom_id res chain seq x y z
N MET A 1 15.64 -19.10 -7.03
CA MET A 1 15.83 -19.14 -5.57
C MET A 1 16.99 -18.28 -5.04
N LEU A 2 17.70 -17.50 -5.87
CA LEU A 2 18.95 -16.81 -5.46
C LEU A 2 18.77 -15.42 -4.82
N LEU A 3 17.56 -14.84 -4.84
CA LEU A 3 17.30 -13.51 -4.24
C LEU A 3 16.42 -13.62 -2.98
N ILE A 4 15.36 -14.43 -3.06
CA ILE A 4 14.29 -14.45 -2.06
C ILE A 4 14.78 -14.93 -0.69
N THR A 5 15.56 -16.02 -0.64
CA THR A 5 16.06 -16.54 0.64
C THR A 5 17.06 -15.59 1.33
N PRO A 6 18.06 -15.00 0.63
CA PRO A 6 18.88 -13.94 1.22
C PRO A 6 18.09 -12.69 1.62
N LEU A 7 17.12 -12.26 0.80
CA LEU A 7 16.29 -11.08 1.07
C LEU A 7 15.47 -11.27 2.35
N GLN A 8 14.82 -12.42 2.52
CA GLN A 8 14.06 -12.76 3.71
C GLN A 8 14.95 -12.74 4.96
N ARG A 9 16.11 -13.41 4.91
CA ARG A 9 17.07 -13.42 6.05
C ARG A 9 17.56 -12.04 6.43
N MET A 10 17.82 -11.19 5.44
CA MET A 10 18.26 -9.82 5.66
C MET A 10 17.20 -8.99 6.38
N LEU A 11 15.91 -9.22 6.09
CA LEU A 11 14.80 -8.52 6.72
C LEU A 11 14.39 -9.10 8.07
N GLU A 12 14.72 -10.38 8.33
CA GLU A 12 14.56 -11.02 9.65
C GLU A 12 15.64 -10.59 10.66
N ASP A 13 16.79 -10.09 10.19
CA ASP A 13 17.89 -9.65 11.06
C ASP A 13 17.64 -8.23 11.62
N THR A 14 17.39 -8.16 12.94
CA THR A 14 17.13 -6.90 13.64
C THR A 14 18.31 -5.93 13.62
N SER A 15 19.54 -6.41 13.41
CA SER A 15 20.72 -5.54 13.32
C SER A 15 20.69 -4.60 12.11
N PHE A 16 19.94 -4.97 11.07
CA PHE A 16 19.80 -4.17 9.85
C PHE A 16 18.56 -3.27 9.85
N SER A 17 17.71 -3.34 10.88
CA SER A 17 16.42 -2.64 10.96
C SER A 17 16.50 -1.11 10.77
N ASN A 18 17.64 -0.50 11.10
CA ASN A 18 17.89 0.93 10.90
C ASN A 18 18.09 1.31 9.42
N VAL A 19 18.51 0.35 8.59
CA VAL A 19 18.89 0.55 7.19
C VAL A 19 17.86 -0.06 6.25
N VAL A 20 17.37 -1.25 6.59
CA VAL A 20 16.37 -1.99 5.83
C VAL A 20 15.46 -2.74 6.78
N SER A 21 14.14 -2.61 6.61
CA SER A 21 13.17 -3.28 7.46
C SER A 21 11.90 -3.62 6.69
N TRP A 22 11.09 -4.51 7.28
CA TRP A 22 9.69 -4.63 6.89
C TRP A 22 8.95 -3.31 7.12
N GLY A 23 7.92 -3.06 6.31
CA GLY A 23 6.93 -2.03 6.57
C GLY A 23 6.02 -2.42 7.75
N PRO A 24 5.19 -1.50 8.26
CA PRO A 24 4.36 -1.73 9.46
C PRO A 24 3.41 -2.92 9.33
N GLN A 25 2.94 -3.20 8.11
CA GLN A 25 2.00 -4.28 7.80
C GLN A 25 2.70 -5.58 7.34
N GLY A 26 4.04 -5.60 7.30
CA GLY A 26 4.81 -6.78 6.89
C GLY A 26 4.61 -7.22 5.42
N ASP A 27 4.00 -6.38 4.59
CA ASP A 27 3.61 -6.64 3.19
C ASP A 27 4.50 -5.93 2.17
N CYS A 28 5.47 -5.16 2.65
CA CYS A 28 6.48 -4.48 1.88
C CYS A 28 7.76 -4.40 2.71
N PHE A 29 8.88 -4.11 2.05
CA PHE A 29 10.11 -3.75 2.74
C PHE A 29 10.61 -2.39 2.29
N VAL A 30 11.31 -1.72 3.18
CA VAL A 30 11.77 -0.34 3.04
C VAL A 30 13.28 -0.30 3.23
N VAL A 31 13.99 0.26 2.26
CA VAL A 31 15.40 0.63 2.38
C VAL A 31 15.44 2.11 2.77
N LYS A 32 15.81 2.40 4.02
CA LYS A 32 15.83 3.74 4.61
C LYS A 32 17.08 4.52 4.20
N ASP A 33 18.25 3.88 4.23
CA ASP A 33 19.53 4.46 3.80
C ASP A 33 20.15 3.62 2.68
N MET A 34 20.17 4.17 1.46
CA MET A 34 20.76 3.51 0.30
C MET A 34 22.29 3.35 0.43
N ASN A 35 22.99 4.33 0.99
CA ASN A 35 24.46 4.30 1.10
C ASN A 35 24.90 3.22 2.09
N GLU A 36 24.28 3.17 3.26
CA GLU A 36 24.60 2.17 4.27
C GLU A 36 24.19 0.76 3.82
N PHE A 37 23.04 0.64 3.16
CA PHE A 37 22.58 -0.63 2.58
C PHE A 37 23.60 -1.19 1.59
N THR A 38 24.15 -0.32 0.74
CA THR A 38 25.07 -0.68 -0.33
C THR A 38 26.46 -1.06 0.18
N LYS A 39 26.94 -0.39 1.25
CA LYS A 39 28.27 -0.61 1.84
C LYS A 39 28.30 -1.76 2.85
N SER A 40 27.27 -1.88 3.69
CA SER A 40 27.29 -2.76 4.86
C SER A 40 26.51 -4.05 4.67
N ILE A 41 25.38 -4.00 3.94
CA ILE A 41 24.42 -5.12 3.88
C ILE A 41 24.58 -5.91 2.58
N LEU A 42 24.61 -5.22 1.43
CA LEU A 42 24.74 -5.88 0.13
C LEU A 42 25.95 -6.82 0.03
N PRO A 43 27.18 -6.46 0.48
CA PRO A 43 28.33 -7.36 0.41
C PRO A 43 28.21 -8.60 1.32
N ARG A 44 27.41 -8.53 2.38
CA ARG A 44 27.18 -9.65 3.31
C ARG A 44 26.16 -10.63 2.76
N MET A 45 25.12 -10.13 2.10
CA MET A 45 24.00 -10.95 1.62
C MET A 45 24.13 -11.35 0.15
N PHE A 46 24.87 -10.57 -0.65
CA PHE A 46 25.01 -10.73 -2.10
C PHE A 46 26.47 -10.61 -2.54
N LYS A 47 26.81 -11.22 -3.68
CA LYS A 47 28.16 -11.14 -4.27
C LYS A 47 28.45 -9.81 -4.98
N HIS A 48 27.69 -8.75 -4.68
CA HIS A 48 27.84 -7.43 -5.27
C HIS A 48 27.41 -6.36 -4.27
N SER A 49 28.00 -5.17 -4.38
CA SER A 49 27.66 -3.99 -3.58
C SER A 49 26.98 -2.90 -4.41
N ASN A 50 26.24 -3.26 -5.47
CA ASN A 50 25.59 -2.26 -6.32
C ASN A 50 24.06 -2.31 -6.14
N PHE A 51 23.48 -1.19 -5.72
CA PHE A 51 22.04 -1.05 -5.53
C PHE A 51 21.23 -1.29 -6.82
N ALA A 52 21.70 -0.82 -7.98
CA ALA A 52 21.03 -1.05 -9.25
C ALA A 52 21.00 -2.54 -9.63
N SER A 53 22.05 -3.30 -9.28
CA SER A 53 22.07 -4.75 -9.46
C SER A 53 21.04 -5.44 -8.56
N PHE A 54 20.91 -4.97 -7.32
CA PHE A 54 19.88 -5.43 -6.39
C PHE A 54 18.47 -5.15 -6.93
N VAL A 55 18.19 -3.92 -7.36
CA VAL A 55 16.90 -3.55 -7.99
C VAL A 55 16.62 -4.37 -9.25
N ARG A 56 17.64 -4.62 -10.08
CA ARG A 56 17.48 -5.49 -11.25
C ARG A 56 17.13 -6.92 -10.86
N GLN A 57 17.69 -7.44 -9.78
CA GLN A 57 17.31 -8.75 -9.27
C GLN A 57 15.86 -8.72 -8.77
N LEU A 58 15.45 -7.72 -7.99
CA LEU A 58 14.07 -7.52 -7.55
C LEU A 58 13.08 -7.52 -8.73
N ASN A 59 13.35 -6.74 -9.76
CA ASN A 59 12.50 -6.66 -10.96
C ASN A 59 12.35 -8.00 -11.69
N LYS A 60 13.36 -8.88 -11.64
CA LYS A 60 13.25 -10.23 -12.23
C LYS A 60 12.28 -11.13 -11.45
N TYR A 61 11.99 -10.82 -10.21
CA TYR A 61 11.02 -11.51 -9.35
C TYR A 61 9.77 -10.66 -9.15
N ASP A 62 9.51 -9.69 -10.04
CA ASP A 62 8.28 -8.89 -10.06
C ASP A 62 8.02 -8.02 -8.81
N PHE A 63 9.08 -7.66 -8.09
CA PHE A 63 8.99 -6.63 -7.06
C PHE A 63 8.87 -5.25 -7.70
N HIS A 64 7.96 -4.45 -7.19
CA HIS A 64 7.70 -3.11 -7.70
C HIS A 64 8.02 -2.05 -6.65
N LYS A 65 8.59 -0.92 -7.09
CA LYS A 65 8.77 0.26 -6.24
C LYS A 65 7.42 0.89 -5.99
N VAL A 66 7.07 1.09 -4.71
CA VAL A 66 5.87 1.80 -4.30
C VAL A 66 6.27 3.23 -3.94
N LYS A 67 5.55 4.22 -4.48
CA LYS A 67 5.69 5.61 -4.06
C LYS A 67 4.79 5.79 -2.84
N ASN A 68 5.37 6.08 -1.68
CA ASN A 68 4.57 6.39 -0.51
C ASN A 68 4.05 7.82 -0.69
N THR A 69 2.79 7.97 -1.09
CA THR A 69 2.21 9.28 -1.43
C THR A 69 1.80 10.06 -0.17
N ASP A 70 1.50 9.35 0.92
CA ASP A 70 0.89 9.95 2.12
C ASP A 70 1.80 9.92 3.36
N ASP A 71 2.88 9.13 3.33
CA ASP A 71 3.71 8.91 4.51
C ASP A 71 5.20 9.13 4.24
N ASN A 72 5.69 10.29 4.66
CA ASN A 72 7.12 10.55 4.83
C ASN A 72 7.72 9.79 6.05
N GLN A 73 7.02 8.76 6.56
CA GLN A 73 7.38 7.97 7.75
C GLN A 73 8.82 7.45 7.76
N PHE A 74 9.41 7.19 6.59
CA PHE A 74 10.78 6.67 6.45
C PHE A 74 11.74 7.67 5.79
N GLY A 75 11.30 8.91 5.58
CA GLY A 75 12.07 9.98 4.93
C GLY A 75 11.96 10.00 3.40
N GLU A 76 12.19 11.19 2.83
CA GLU A 76 12.07 11.50 1.40
C GLU A 76 12.95 10.62 0.48
N HIS A 77 14.02 10.04 1.05
CA HIS A 77 15.02 9.26 0.32
C HIS A 77 14.86 7.74 0.48
N SER A 78 13.78 7.29 1.13
CA SER A 78 13.51 5.87 1.33
C SER A 78 13.00 5.17 0.06
N TRP A 79 13.35 3.90 -0.08
CA TRP A 79 12.94 3.05 -1.20
C TRP A 79 12.09 1.89 -0.70
N THR A 80 10.79 1.95 -1.01
CA THR A 80 9.83 0.90 -0.64
C THR A 80 9.57 -0.03 -1.82
N PHE A 81 9.66 -1.34 -1.57
CA PHE A 81 9.38 -2.38 -2.55
C PHE A 81 8.31 -3.33 -2.03
N ARG A 82 7.43 -3.76 -2.93
CA ARG A 82 6.29 -4.64 -2.62
C ARG A 82 6.18 -5.77 -3.63
N HIS A 83 5.75 -6.94 -3.15
CA HIS A 83 5.35 -8.08 -3.96
C HIS A 83 4.17 -8.79 -3.28
N PRO A 84 3.09 -9.17 -3.99
CA PRO A 84 1.88 -9.76 -3.40
C PRO A 84 2.12 -11.03 -2.58
N ASP A 85 3.06 -11.88 -2.99
CA ASP A 85 3.40 -13.11 -2.26
C ASP A 85 4.61 -12.96 -1.31
N PHE A 86 5.09 -11.73 -1.06
CA PHE A 86 6.24 -11.48 -0.18
C PHE A 86 5.78 -10.83 1.13
N HIS A 87 5.61 -11.64 2.17
CA HIS A 87 5.15 -11.20 3.47
C HIS A 87 6.03 -11.73 4.61
N ALA A 88 6.17 -10.94 5.68
CA ALA A 88 6.93 -11.33 6.87
C ALA A 88 6.40 -12.61 7.53
N ASP A 89 5.07 -12.72 7.67
CA ASP A 89 4.42 -13.82 8.39
C ASP A 89 4.16 -15.06 7.52
N ARG A 90 4.34 -14.95 6.20
CA ARG A 90 3.91 -15.98 5.23
C ARG A 90 5.08 -16.54 4.41
N ARG A 91 5.90 -17.35 5.07
CA ARG A 91 7.10 -17.97 4.46
C ARG A 91 6.76 -18.98 3.37
N ASP A 92 5.60 -19.63 3.46
CA ASP A 92 5.04 -20.56 2.47
C ASP A 92 4.77 -19.87 1.12
N ALA A 93 4.33 -18.60 1.13
CA ALA A 93 4.07 -17.85 -0.09
C ALA A 93 5.36 -17.50 -0.89
N LEU A 94 6.53 -17.58 -0.26
CA LEU A 94 7.82 -17.33 -0.91
C LEU A 94 8.08 -18.30 -2.09
N GLU A 95 7.47 -19.49 -2.08
CA GLU A 95 7.57 -20.47 -3.17
C GLU A 95 6.85 -20.02 -4.45
N ASN A 96 5.85 -19.14 -4.33
CA ASN A 96 5.10 -18.57 -5.46
C ASN A 96 5.91 -17.50 -6.20
N ILE A 97 6.94 -16.93 -5.56
CA ILE A 97 7.78 -15.88 -6.14
C ILE A 97 8.76 -16.48 -7.15
N LYS A 98 8.29 -16.59 -8.40
CA LYS A 98 9.07 -17.14 -9.51
C LYS A 98 9.70 -16.04 -10.35
N ARG A 99 10.89 -16.35 -10.87
CA ARG A 99 11.60 -15.45 -11.78
C ARG A 99 10.81 -15.31 -13.08
N LYS A 100 10.57 -14.07 -13.52
CA LYS A 100 10.03 -13.77 -14.86
C LYS A 100 10.93 -14.41 -15.91
N VAL A 101 10.36 -15.32 -16.70
CA VAL A 101 11.03 -15.87 -17.87
C VAL A 101 11.07 -14.75 -18.91
N PRO A 102 12.26 -14.34 -19.39
CA PRO A 102 12.32 -13.38 -20.48
C PRO A 102 11.57 -13.98 -21.67
N ALA A 103 10.59 -13.26 -22.21
CA ALA A 103 9.98 -13.65 -23.47
C ALA A 103 11.12 -13.84 -24.48
N ALA A 104 11.20 -15.04 -25.08
CA ALA A 104 12.25 -15.37 -26.04
C ALA A 104 12.22 -14.31 -27.16
N ARG A 105 13.25 -13.46 -27.22
CA ARG A 105 13.41 -12.51 -28.31
C ARG A 105 13.69 -13.32 -29.56
N LYS A 106 12.68 -13.45 -30.43
CA LYS A 106 12.87 -13.96 -31.79
C LYS A 106 13.84 -13.02 -32.50
N SER A 107 15.09 -13.46 -32.63
CA SER A 107 16.12 -12.79 -33.42
C SER A 107 15.74 -12.89 -34.89
N THR A 108 15.19 -11.82 -35.46
CA THR A 108 14.97 -11.68 -36.90
C THR A 108 16.26 -11.22 -37.58
N GLY A 109 17.09 -12.18 -37.98
CA GLY A 109 18.05 -12.05 -39.09
C GLY A 109 17.40 -12.60 -40.36
N GLY A 110 17.57 -11.89 -41.49
CA GLY A 110 16.78 -12.05 -42.70
C GLY A 110 16.98 -13.34 -43.51
N GLY A 111 15.99 -13.61 -44.39
CA GLY A 111 16.03 -14.65 -45.43
C GLY A 111 14.63 -14.89 -46.01
N ARG A 112 14.50 -14.74 -47.34
CA ARG A 112 13.24 -14.67 -48.12
C ARG A 112 12.56 -16.03 -48.35
N SER A 113 11.28 -15.90 -48.71
CA SER A 113 10.43 -16.79 -49.55
C SER A 113 9.62 -17.91 -48.88
N GLY A 114 8.30 -17.85 -49.12
CA GLY A 114 7.48 -19.06 -49.34
C GLY A 114 6.18 -19.15 -48.55
N ASN A 115 5.09 -18.71 -49.19
CA ASN A 115 3.70 -19.17 -49.05
C ASN A 115 2.94 -19.06 -47.71
N SER A 116 1.90 -18.21 -47.74
CA SER A 116 0.59 -18.42 -47.10
C SER A 116 -0.13 -19.65 -47.71
N PRO A 117 -1.17 -20.26 -47.09
CA PRO A 117 -2.16 -19.61 -46.23
C PRO A 117 -2.67 -20.40 -45.00
N SER A 118 -3.12 -19.68 -43.96
CA SER A 118 -4.31 -20.06 -43.16
C SER A 118 -4.68 -18.94 -42.18
N PRO A 119 -5.90 -18.35 -42.26
CA PRO A 119 -6.43 -17.45 -41.25
C PRO A 119 -7.51 -18.17 -40.43
N THR A 120 -7.16 -18.80 -39.31
CA THR A 120 -8.20 -19.41 -38.45
C THR A 120 -7.88 -19.44 -36.95
N ALA A 121 -7.08 -18.49 -36.44
CA ALA A 121 -6.71 -18.46 -35.01
C ALA A 121 -6.95 -17.09 -34.32
N SER A 122 -7.69 -16.18 -34.95
CA SER A 122 -7.88 -14.82 -34.44
C SER A 122 -9.14 -14.62 -33.59
N SER A 123 -10.05 -15.60 -33.49
CA SER A 123 -11.29 -15.47 -32.71
C SER A 123 -11.07 -15.64 -31.19
N THR A 124 -10.20 -16.55 -30.77
CA THR A 124 -9.97 -16.84 -29.35
C THR A 124 -9.27 -15.70 -28.60
N SER A 125 -8.49 -14.86 -29.28
CA SER A 125 -7.83 -13.71 -28.66
C SER A 125 -8.77 -12.53 -28.42
N VAL A 126 -9.81 -12.35 -29.24
CA VAL A 126 -10.79 -11.26 -29.07
C VAL A 126 -11.73 -11.58 -27.92
N ASP A 127 -12.20 -12.83 -27.82
CA ASP A 127 -13.07 -13.29 -26.72
C ASP A 127 -12.36 -13.18 -25.35
N ALA A 128 -11.07 -13.51 -25.28
CA ALA A 128 -10.30 -13.40 -24.05
C ALA A 128 -10.10 -11.93 -23.61
N LEU A 129 -9.89 -11.02 -24.56
CA LEU A 129 -9.79 -9.58 -24.28
C LEU A 129 -11.14 -8.99 -23.85
N GLN A 130 -12.24 -9.47 -24.43
CA GLN A 130 -13.58 -9.03 -24.11
C GLN A 130 -13.99 -9.45 -22.69
N LEU A 131 -13.65 -10.67 -22.28
CA LEU A 131 -13.81 -11.14 -20.90
C LEU A 131 -12.99 -10.31 -19.90
N GLN A 132 -11.79 -9.88 -20.30
CA GLN A 132 -10.92 -9.04 -19.47
C GLN A 132 -11.49 -7.63 -19.29
N LEU A 133 -12.04 -7.02 -20.34
CA LEU A 133 -12.74 -5.74 -20.27
C LEU A 133 -13.96 -5.81 -19.36
N GLU A 134 -14.75 -6.88 -19.45
CA GLU A 134 -15.92 -7.06 -18.60
C GLU A 134 -15.54 -7.24 -17.11
N ARG A 135 -14.43 -7.94 -16.83
CA ARG A 135 -13.89 -8.04 -15.47
C ARG A 135 -13.42 -6.69 -14.93
N MET A 136 -12.72 -5.90 -15.75
CA MET A 136 -12.30 -4.56 -15.34
C MET A 136 -13.49 -3.61 -15.13
N ALA A 137 -14.53 -3.71 -15.97
CA ALA A 137 -15.75 -2.92 -15.81
C ALA A 137 -16.46 -3.25 -14.48
N ARG A 138 -16.60 -4.54 -14.15
CA ARG A 138 -17.18 -4.96 -12.86
C ARG A 138 -16.35 -4.49 -11.66
N GLN A 139 -15.03 -4.51 -11.75
CA GLN A 139 -14.17 -3.94 -10.70
C GLN A 139 -14.34 -2.42 -10.56
N GLN A 140 -14.51 -1.69 -11.68
CA GLN A 140 -14.80 -0.26 -11.63
C GLN A 140 -16.15 0.04 -10.98
N ASP A 141 -17.18 -0.73 -11.28
CA ASP A 141 -18.50 -0.58 -10.67
C ASP A 141 -18.46 -0.85 -9.16
N GLU A 142 -17.74 -1.89 -8.74
CA GLU A 142 -17.56 -2.23 -7.32
C GLU A 142 -16.79 -1.12 -6.57
N MET A 143 -15.72 -0.60 -7.17
CA MET A 143 -14.95 0.52 -6.60
C MET A 143 -15.80 1.78 -6.49
N THR A 144 -16.63 2.07 -7.49
CA THR A 144 -17.54 3.22 -7.50
C THR A 144 -18.61 3.07 -6.42
N ALA A 145 -19.15 1.87 -6.23
CA ALA A 145 -20.10 1.57 -5.16
C ALA A 145 -19.45 1.74 -3.78
N HIS A 146 -18.19 1.32 -3.63
CA HIS A 146 -17.45 1.48 -2.38
C HIS A 146 -17.21 2.96 -2.05
N ILE A 147 -16.83 3.78 -3.03
CA ILE A 147 -16.65 5.23 -2.85
C ILE A 147 -17.97 5.86 -2.38
N ARG A 148 -19.09 5.55 -3.04
CA ARG A 148 -20.41 6.08 -2.62
C ARG A 148 -20.78 5.67 -1.20
N ASN A 149 -20.48 4.44 -0.80
CA ASN A 149 -20.69 3.99 0.57
C ASN A 149 -19.83 4.75 1.57
N LEU A 150 -18.57 5.04 1.21
CA LEU A 150 -17.66 5.81 2.05
C LEU A 150 -18.14 7.25 2.20
N GLU A 151 -18.57 7.89 1.11
CA GLU A 151 -19.16 9.24 1.13
C GLU A 151 -20.40 9.29 2.01
N ASN A 152 -21.31 8.33 1.87
CA ASN A 152 -22.49 8.24 2.72
C ASN A 152 -22.14 8.05 4.21
N ASN A 153 -21.15 7.21 4.50
CA ASN A 153 -20.69 7.00 5.87
C ASN A 153 -20.09 8.29 6.46
N TYR A 154 -19.26 8.97 5.68
CA TYR A 154 -18.66 10.25 6.07
C TYR A 154 -19.74 11.31 6.37
N GLN A 155 -20.76 11.42 5.51
CA GLN A 155 -21.88 12.34 5.73
C GLN A 155 -22.69 11.99 6.99
N ASN A 156 -22.88 10.71 7.29
CA ASN A 156 -23.56 10.28 8.51
C ASN A 156 -22.78 10.69 9.76
N VAL A 157 -21.46 10.46 9.77
CA VAL A 157 -20.60 10.85 10.90
C VAL A 157 -20.60 12.36 11.10
N LEU A 158 -20.51 13.14 10.01
CA LEU A 158 -20.61 14.60 10.10
C LEU A 158 -21.95 15.06 10.68
N ASN A 159 -23.06 14.46 10.25
CA ASN A 159 -24.38 14.77 10.79
C ASN A 159 -24.47 14.41 12.29
N GLU A 160 -23.96 13.26 12.71
CA GLU A 160 -23.89 12.90 14.13
C GLU A 160 -23.05 13.89 14.93
N MET A 161 -21.91 14.33 14.41
CA MET A 161 -21.04 15.30 15.06
C MET A 161 -21.73 16.66 15.24
N VAL A 162 -22.43 17.14 14.21
CA VAL A 162 -23.21 18.39 14.29
C VAL A 162 -24.34 18.28 15.30
N ASN A 163 -25.05 17.14 15.32
CA ASN A 163 -26.10 16.88 16.31
C ASN A 163 -25.53 16.84 17.74
N PHE A 164 -24.38 16.21 17.92
CA PHE A 164 -23.70 16.17 19.21
C PHE A 164 -23.29 17.55 19.69
N GLN A 165 -22.70 18.37 18.81
CA GLN A 165 -22.35 19.76 19.12
C GLN A 165 -23.58 20.57 19.53
N ARG A 166 -24.70 20.39 18.83
CA ARG A 166 -25.97 21.08 19.15
C ARG A 166 -26.51 20.65 20.52
N ASN A 167 -26.50 19.36 20.81
CA ASN A 167 -26.93 18.83 22.09
C ASN A 167 -26.03 19.33 23.24
N MET A 168 -24.72 19.38 23.02
CA MET A 168 -23.76 19.90 24.00
C MET A 168 -24.02 21.39 24.28
N ALA A 169 -24.24 22.21 23.26
CA ALA A 169 -24.56 23.63 23.44
C ALA A 169 -25.88 23.84 24.20
N GLN A 170 -26.88 22.98 23.97
CA GLN A 170 -28.12 23.01 24.76
C GLN A 170 -27.88 22.66 26.23
N GLN A 171 -27.08 21.61 26.50
CA GLN A 171 -26.72 21.23 27.86
C GLN A 171 -25.93 22.32 28.58
N ASP A 172 -24.98 22.98 27.90
CA ASP A 172 -24.24 24.10 28.47
C ASP A 172 -25.16 25.28 28.81
N GLY A 173 -26.10 25.60 27.92
CA GLY A 173 -27.12 26.62 28.19
C GLY A 173 -28.00 26.29 29.40
N LEU A 174 -28.42 25.03 29.57
CA LEU A 174 -29.17 24.60 30.76
C LEU A 174 -28.33 24.72 32.04
N MET A 175 -27.06 24.32 31.98
CA MET A 175 -26.12 24.46 33.09
C MET A 175 -25.93 25.92 33.50
N GLN A 176 -25.75 26.83 32.54
CA GLN A 176 -25.64 28.27 32.81
C GLN A 176 -26.91 28.82 33.48
N ASN A 177 -28.10 28.41 33.02
CA ASN A 177 -29.36 28.80 33.66
C ASN A 177 -29.46 28.30 35.10
N LEU A 178 -29.05 27.05 35.37
CA LEU A 178 -29.03 26.49 36.73
C LEU A 178 -28.05 27.23 37.64
N ILE A 179 -26.85 27.51 37.16
CA ILE A 179 -25.84 28.30 37.90
C ILE A 179 -26.39 29.69 38.22
N GLN A 180 -27.02 30.36 37.25
CA GLN A 180 -27.63 31.66 37.46
C GLN A 180 -28.74 31.61 38.52
N TYR A 181 -29.59 30.57 38.49
CA TYR A 181 -30.63 30.37 39.49
C TYR A 181 -30.06 30.16 40.91
N PHE A 182 -29.01 29.34 41.06
CA PHE A 182 -28.34 29.14 42.34
C PHE A 182 -27.68 30.44 42.87
N LEU A 183 -27.01 31.20 42.00
CA LEU A 183 -26.41 32.50 42.36
C LEU A 183 -27.47 33.54 42.78
N GLN A 184 -28.66 33.49 42.20
CA GLN A 184 -29.78 34.37 42.60
C GLN A 184 -30.37 33.98 43.95
N LEU A 185 -30.51 32.68 44.24
CA LEU A 185 -30.94 32.19 45.54
C LEU A 185 -29.95 32.56 46.66
N GLU A 186 -28.63 32.44 46.39
CA GLU A 186 -27.58 32.77 47.35
C GLU A 186 -27.53 34.28 47.67
N ASN A 187 -27.72 35.14 46.65
CA ASN A 187 -27.80 36.59 46.86
C ASN A 187 -29.11 37.03 47.54
N GLY A 188 -30.22 36.32 47.31
CA GLY A 188 -31.50 36.59 47.99
C GLY A 188 -31.51 36.24 49.48
N GLY A 189 -30.65 35.31 49.91
CA GLY A 189 -30.51 34.90 51.31
C GLY A 189 -29.69 35.85 52.20
N MET A 190 -28.87 36.74 51.63
CA MET A 190 -28.07 37.71 52.40
C MET A 190 -28.82 38.99 52.79
N VAL A 191 -30.06 39.22 52.30
CA VAL A 191 -30.82 40.46 52.58
C VAL A 191 -31.81 40.29 53.76
N SER A 192 -31.84 39.12 54.40
CA SER A 192 -32.78 38.81 55.49
C SER A 192 -32.10 38.33 56.79
N SER A 193 -30.99 38.97 57.19
CA SER A 193 -30.45 38.88 58.56
C SER A 193 -30.09 40.26 59.10
#